data_AF-A0A2M8E489-F1
#
_entry.id   AF-A0A2M8E489-F1
#
_cell.length_a   1.000
_cell.length_b   1.000
_cell.length_c   1.000
_cell.angle_alpha   90.00
_cell.angle_beta   90.00
_cell.angle_gamma   90.00
#
_symmetry.space_group_name_H-M   'P 1'
#
loop_
_entity.id
_entity.type
_entity.pdbx_description
1 polymer ?
#
loop_
_entity_poly.entity_id
_entity_poly.type
_entity_poly.pdbx_seq_one_letter_code
_entity_poly.pdbx_strand_id
1 'polypeptide(L)'
;MTREQVKAAVRVIPAGSGYVWDGVDDDDRPLTEAELSTGLAVALRKRGRPVGTANKEQIAIRFDREVLDSFRNAGPGWQTRMNDALRDWLKTHTPA
;
A
#
# COMPACT_ATOMS: atom_id res chain seq x y z
N MET A 1 24.36 -6.63 2.85
CA MET A 1 24.76 -5.21 2.62
C MET A 1 23.79 -4.32 3.36
N THR A 2 24.24 -3.58 4.37
CA THR A 2 23.37 -2.73 5.20
C THR A 2 23.24 -1.32 4.60
N ARG A 3 22.17 -0.59 4.93
CA ARG A 3 21.94 0.80 4.49
C ARG A 3 23.13 1.71 4.85
N GLU A 4 23.79 1.45 5.98
CA GLU A 4 24.98 2.20 6.40
C GLU A 4 26.18 1.93 5.51
N GLN A 5 26.43 0.67 5.15
CA GLN A 5 27.49 0.30 4.22
C GLN A 5 27.29 0.94 2.84
N VAL A 6 26.05 1.04 2.36
CA VAL A 6 25.72 1.72 1.09
C VAL A 6 26.02 3.22 1.18
N LYS A 7 25.59 3.90 2.26
CA LYS A 7 25.84 5.35 2.42
C LYS A 7 27.33 5.67 2.57
N ALA A 8 28.07 4.83 3.29
CA ALA A 8 29.52 4.97 3.44
C ALA A 8 30.23 4.83 2.09
N ALA A 9 29.85 3.83 1.28
CA ALA A 9 30.40 3.64 -0.05
C ALA A 9 30.12 4.82 -1.00
N VAL A 10 28.87 5.35 -1.00
CA VAL A 10 28.49 6.49 -1.85
C VAL A 10 29.28 7.76 -1.52
N ARG A 11 29.64 7.99 -0.25
CA ARG A 11 30.43 9.16 0.17
C ARG A 11 31.88 9.15 -0.32
N VAL A 12 32.42 7.98 -0.66
CA VAL A 12 33.82 7.81 -1.09
C VAL A 12 33.98 8.01 -2.60
N ILE A 13 32.88 8.04 -3.36
CA ILE A 13 32.89 8.24 -4.81
C ILE A 13 33.37 9.68 -5.12
N PRO A 14 34.47 9.86 -5.89
CA PRO A 14 34.97 11.18 -6.27
C PRO A 14 33.89 12.00 -7.01
N ALA A 15 33.73 13.27 -6.62
CA ALA A 15 32.84 14.18 -7.32
C ALA A 15 33.26 14.28 -8.80
N GLY A 16 32.37 13.89 -9.72
CA GLY A 16 32.64 13.85 -11.16
C GLY A 16 32.91 12.45 -11.74
N SER A 17 33.03 11.40 -10.92
CA SER A 17 33.07 10.00 -11.38
C SER A 17 31.68 9.37 -11.60
N GLY A 18 30.65 10.21 -11.65
CA GLY A 18 29.28 9.79 -11.92
C GLY A 18 29.08 9.39 -13.37
N TYR A 19 27.93 8.76 -13.63
CA TYR A 19 27.46 8.51 -14.97
C TYR A 19 27.32 9.83 -15.74
N VAL A 20 27.99 9.93 -16.91
CA VAL A 20 27.88 11.03 -17.86
C VAL A 20 27.27 10.44 -19.13
N TRP A 21 26.13 11.00 -19.54
CA TRP A 21 25.45 10.59 -20.76
C TRP A 21 26.31 10.92 -21.98
N ASP A 22 26.46 9.96 -22.88
CA ASP A 22 27.35 10.02 -24.05
C ASP A 22 26.70 10.64 -25.30
N GLY A 23 25.39 10.92 -25.24
CA GLY A 23 24.65 11.51 -26.35
C GLY A 23 24.20 10.51 -27.41
N VAL A 24 24.44 9.21 -27.22
CA VAL A 24 24.20 8.18 -28.24
C VAL A 24 22.76 7.64 -28.17
N ASP A 25 22.25 7.43 -26.96
CA ASP A 25 20.89 6.90 -26.74
C ASP A 25 20.07 7.85 -25.86
N ASP A 26 18.95 8.35 -26.38
CA ASP A 26 18.07 9.26 -25.63
C ASP A 26 17.41 8.57 -24.43
N ASP A 27 17.25 7.24 -24.45
CA ASP A 27 16.67 6.48 -23.32
C ASP A 27 17.63 6.39 -22.12
N ASP A 28 18.92 6.56 -22.36
CA ASP A 28 19.98 6.53 -21.35
C ASP A 28 20.22 7.91 -20.70
N ARG A 29 19.58 8.97 -21.21
CA ARG A 29 19.78 10.32 -20.68
C ARG A 29 19.20 10.45 -19.27
N PRO A 30 19.89 11.16 -18.36
CA PRO A 30 19.31 11.46 -17.06
C PRO A 30 18.05 12.32 -17.24
N LEU A 31 17.05 12.05 -16.42
CA LEU A 31 15.85 12.89 -16.35
C LEU A 31 16.25 14.33 -16.02
N THR A 32 15.64 15.28 -16.72
CA THR A 32 15.70 16.68 -16.30
C THR A 32 14.96 16.87 -14.98
N GLU A 33 15.29 17.93 -14.24
CA GLU A 33 14.62 18.26 -12.97
C GLU A 33 13.08 18.39 -13.13
N ALA A 34 12.64 18.93 -14.26
CA ALA A 34 11.22 19.07 -14.59
C ALA A 34 10.53 17.72 -14.85
N GLU A 35 11.18 16.81 -15.57
CA GLU A 35 10.67 15.46 -15.82
C GLU A 35 10.66 14.62 -14.52
N LEU A 36 11.72 14.73 -13.71
CA LEU A 36 11.83 14.05 -12.43
C LEU A 36 10.74 14.50 -11.45
N SER A 37 10.56 15.81 -11.29
CA SER A 37 9.53 16.38 -10.41
C SER A 37 8.12 15.99 -10.84
N THR A 38 7.85 15.97 -12.14
CA THR A 38 6.57 15.51 -12.71
C THR A 38 6.34 14.03 -12.44
N GLY A 39 7.33 13.18 -12.71
CA GLY A 39 7.26 11.74 -12.43
C GLY A 39 7.04 11.44 -10.95
N LEU A 40 7.72 12.17 -10.06
CA LEU A 40 7.55 12.05 -8.61
C LEU A 40 6.15 12.50 -8.17
N ALA A 41 5.63 13.61 -8.70
CA ALA A 41 4.27 14.07 -8.40
C ALA A 41 3.21 13.05 -8.83
N VAL A 42 3.40 12.37 -9.97
CA VAL A 42 2.52 11.28 -10.43
C VAL A 42 2.65 10.04 -9.54
N ALA A 43 3.87 9.65 -9.15
CA ALA A 43 4.11 8.49 -8.30
C ALA A 43 3.55 8.66 -6.89
N LEU A 44 3.69 9.87 -6.30
CA LEU A 44 3.16 10.21 -4.98
C LEU A 44 1.63 10.25 -4.95
N ARG A 45 0.98 10.55 -6.07
CA ARG A 45 -0.49 10.50 -6.19
C ARG A 45 -1.05 9.06 -6.20
N LYS A 46 -0.22 8.02 -6.35
CA LYS A 46 -0.67 6.64 -6.64
C LYS A 46 -0.09 5.52 -5.77
N ARG A 47 0.52 5.78 -4.60
CA ARG A 47 0.91 4.67 -3.69
C ARG A 47 0.27 4.76 -2.31
N GLY A 48 -0.76 3.94 -2.12
CA GLY A 48 -1.23 3.49 -0.80
C GLY A 48 -2.75 3.45 -0.68
N ARG A 49 -3.27 2.37 -0.06
CA ARG A 49 -4.59 2.43 0.60
C ARG A 49 -4.56 3.61 1.57
N PRO A 50 -5.64 4.42 1.67
CA PRO A 50 -5.71 5.51 2.64
C PRO A 50 -5.27 5.03 4.03
N VAL A 51 -4.31 5.73 4.63
CA VAL A 51 -3.95 5.53 6.04
C VAL A 51 -5.20 5.87 6.85
N GLY A 52 -5.90 4.87 7.37
CA GLY A 52 -7.19 5.09 8.02
C GLY A 52 -8.18 3.92 8.04
N THR A 53 -7.92 2.79 7.35
CA THR A 53 -8.73 1.56 7.57
C THR A 53 -8.36 0.81 8.86
N ALA A 54 -7.73 1.49 9.83
CA ALA A 54 -7.13 0.92 11.05
C ALA A 54 -8.15 0.41 12.08
N ASN A 55 -9.45 0.62 11.86
CA ASN A 55 -10.49 0.24 12.82
C ASN A 55 -11.03 -1.19 12.61
N LYS A 56 -10.44 -1.97 11.69
CA LYS A 56 -10.82 -3.37 11.46
C LYS A 56 -9.69 -4.26 11.92
N GLU A 57 -9.96 -5.05 12.94
CA GLU A 57 -9.04 -6.08 13.42
C GLU A 57 -9.34 -7.40 12.71
N GLN A 58 -8.30 -8.06 12.18
CA GLN A 58 -8.44 -9.39 11.60
C GLN A 58 -8.18 -10.43 12.70
N ILE A 59 -9.23 -11.13 13.10
CA ILE A 59 -9.16 -12.20 14.09
C ILE A 59 -9.74 -13.50 13.52
N ALA A 60 -9.27 -14.63 14.02
CA ALA A 60 -9.79 -15.95 13.66
C ALA A 60 -10.95 -16.31 14.60
N ILE A 61 -12.20 -16.16 14.13
CA ILE A 61 -13.43 -16.55 14.84
C ILE A 61 -14.06 -17.76 14.13
N ARG A 62 -14.71 -18.65 14.90
CA ARG A 62 -15.56 -19.71 14.38
C ARG A 62 -17.02 -19.24 14.37
N PHE A 63 -17.68 -19.39 13.22
CA PHE A 63 -19.12 -19.18 13.07
C PHE A 63 -19.79 -20.50 12.69
N ASP A 64 -21.08 -20.64 13.02
CA ASP A 64 -21.89 -21.74 12.52
C ASP A 64 -21.93 -21.73 10.99
N ARG A 65 -21.93 -22.94 10.41
CA ARG A 65 -21.85 -23.12 8.97
C ARG A 65 -23.02 -22.47 8.24
N GLU A 66 -24.24 -22.63 8.77
CA GLU A 66 -25.46 -22.08 8.17
C GLU A 66 -25.44 -20.54 8.09
N VAL A 67 -24.91 -19.90 9.14
CA VAL A 67 -24.74 -18.44 9.18
C VAL A 67 -23.74 -18.00 8.12
N LEU A 68 -22.58 -18.66 8.06
CA LEU A 68 -21.55 -18.36 7.07
C LEU A 68 -22.03 -18.57 5.63
N ASP A 69 -22.76 -19.65 5.37
CA ASP A 69 -23.28 -19.98 4.05
C ASP A 69 -24.33 -18.96 3.60
N SER A 70 -25.20 -18.51 4.51
CA SER A 70 -26.18 -17.45 4.25
C SER A 70 -25.54 -16.16 3.77
N PHE A 71 -24.46 -15.70 4.43
CA PHE A 71 -23.75 -14.50 3.99
C PHE A 71 -22.97 -14.73 2.69
N ARG A 72 -22.27 -15.86 2.55
CA ARG A 72 -21.49 -16.17 1.32
C ARG A 72 -22.37 -16.23 0.08
N ASN A 73 -23.56 -16.80 0.20
CA ASN A 73 -24.53 -16.90 -0.89
C ASN A 73 -25.05 -15.53 -1.36
N ALA A 74 -24.96 -14.50 -0.53
CA ALA A 74 -25.28 -13.12 -0.93
C ALA A 74 -24.24 -12.50 -1.89
N GLY A 75 -23.14 -13.21 -2.22
CA GLY A 75 -22.17 -12.81 -3.24
C GLY A 75 -21.05 -11.90 -2.73
N PRO A 76 -20.35 -11.17 -3.62
CA PRO A 76 -19.23 -10.30 -3.27
C PRO A 76 -19.57 -9.30 -2.15
N GLY A 77 -18.62 -9.03 -1.26
CA GLY A 77 -18.81 -8.12 -0.12
C GLY A 77 -19.57 -8.72 1.07
N TRP A 78 -19.78 -10.04 1.11
CA TRP A 78 -20.49 -10.71 2.19
C TRP A 78 -19.91 -10.46 3.59
N GLN A 79 -18.58 -10.35 3.70
CA GLN A 79 -17.90 -10.03 4.96
C GLN A 79 -18.28 -8.63 5.47
N THR A 80 -18.40 -7.65 4.57
CA THR A 80 -18.85 -6.29 4.91
C THR A 80 -20.30 -6.33 5.39
N ARG A 81 -21.19 -7.03 4.68
CA ARG A 81 -22.59 -7.19 5.10
C ARG A 81 -22.73 -7.89 6.46
N MET A 82 -21.91 -8.91 6.72
CA MET A 82 -21.88 -9.60 8.01
C MET A 82 -21.44 -8.66 9.14
N ASN A 83 -20.39 -7.87 8.91
CA ASN A 83 -19.94 -6.85 9.86
C ASN A 83 -21.01 -5.78 10.12
N ASP A 84 -21.72 -5.33 9.08
CA ASP A 84 -22.78 -4.33 9.21
C ASP A 84 -23.98 -4.88 9.98
N ALA A 85 -24.34 -6.15 9.77
CA ALA A 85 -25.36 -6.84 10.56
C ALA A 85 -24.99 -6.93 12.04
N LEU A 86 -23.73 -7.27 12.36
CA LEU A 86 -23.23 -7.28 13.74
C LEU A 86 -23.28 -5.88 14.36
N ARG A 87 -22.89 -4.85 13.60
CA ARG A 87 -22.97 -3.45 14.05
C ARG A 87 -24.40 -3.02 14.32
N ASP A 88 -25.36 -3.45 13.51
CA ASP A 88 -26.77 -3.14 13.70
C ASP A 88 -27.37 -3.86 14.92
N TRP A 89 -27.01 -5.13 15.11
CA TRP A 89 -27.38 -5.91 16.29
C TRP A 89 -26.92 -5.23 17.59
N LEU A 90 -25.70 -4.68 17.62
CA LEU A 90 -25.15 -3.94 18.77
C LEU A 90 -25.88 -2.63 19.09
N LYS A 91 -26.68 -2.07 18.19
CA LYS A 91 -27.49 -0.87 18.50
C LYS A 91 -28.68 -1.22 19.38
N THR A 92 -29.16 -2.45 19.30
CA THR A 92 -30.40 -2.92 19.96
C THR A 92 -30.14 -3.95 21.04
N HIS A 93 -28.93 -4.52 21.09
CA HIS A 93 -28.55 -5.57 22.04
C HIS A 93 -27.21 -5.25 22.70
N THR A 94 -27.07 -5.69 23.95
CA THR A 94 -25.79 -5.66 24.67
C THR A 94 -25.24 -7.08 24.71
N PRO A 95 -24.01 -7.31 24.20
CA PRO A 95 -23.36 -8.61 24.37
C PRO A 95 -23.13 -8.88 25.86
N ALA A 96 -23.42 -10.10 26.28
CA ALA A 96 -23.31 -10.55 27.68
C ALA A 96 -21.86 -10.67 28.15
#